data_AF-A0A3N4K874-F1
#
_entry.id   AF-A0A3N4K874-F1
#
_cell.length_a   1.000
_cell.length_b   1.000
_cell.length_c   1.000
_cell.angle_alpha   90.00
_cell.angle_beta   90.00
_cell.angle_gamma   90.00
#
_symmetry.space_group_name_H-M   'P 1'
#
loop_
_entity.id
_entity.type
_entity.pdbx_description
1 polymer ?
#
loop_
_entity_poly.entity_id
_entity_poly.type
_entity_poly.pdbx_seq_one_letter_code
_entity_poly.pdbx_strand_id
1 'polypeptide(L)'
;MNIPHLYLIEDNAPSHQTARSVDKEERKEKDYEKDEISTWQFVGASKAVVDGAKAVLVQTWEDLPQAVIDNKCQSFHEKLQRVIIHGGNNNFNG
;
A
#
# COMPACT_ATOMS: atom_id res chain seq x y z
N MET A 1 -24.82 -21.00 10.34
CA MET A 1 -23.82 -19.98 10.69
C MET A 1 -23.29 -19.42 9.38
N ASN A 2 -23.36 -18.11 9.17
CA ASN A 2 -22.84 -17.47 7.97
C ASN A 2 -21.33 -17.24 8.17
N ILE A 3 -20.49 -18.02 7.48
CA ILE A 3 -19.04 -17.82 7.55
C ILE A 3 -18.70 -16.65 6.62
N PRO A 4 -18.06 -15.58 7.11
CA PRO A 4 -17.65 -14.48 6.24
C PRO A 4 -16.61 -14.98 5.24
N HIS A 5 -16.82 -14.66 3.97
CA HIS A 5 -15.83 -14.90 2.92
C HIS A 5 -14.78 -13.80 2.96
N LEU A 6 -13.51 -14.18 3.07
CA LEU A 6 -12.37 -13.26 2.97
C LEU A 6 -11.96 -13.13 1.50
N TYR A 7 -11.93 -11.89 1.00
CA TYR A 7 -11.46 -11.57 -0.34
C TYR A 7 -10.12 -10.85 -0.25
N LEU A 8 -9.09 -11.39 -0.91
CA LEU A 8 -7.78 -10.76 -1.07
C LEU A 8 -7.75 -10.02 -2.41
N ILE A 9 -7.42 -8.73 -2.39
CA ILE A 9 -7.25 -7.90 -3.59
C ILE A 9 -5.80 -7.42 -3.60
N GLU A 10 -5.02 -7.90 -4.56
CA GLU A 10 -3.61 -7.54 -4.77
C GLU A 10 -3.39 -7.15 -6.24
N ASP A 11 -2.32 -6.41 -6.52
CA ASP A 11 -1.94 -6.07 -7.89
C ASP A 11 -1.35 -7.27 -8.63
N ASN A 12 -1.36 -7.19 -9.95
CA ASN A 12 -1.01 -8.30 -10.83
C ASN A 12 0.50 -8.43 -11.09
N ALA A 13 1.36 -7.96 -10.17
CA ALA A 13 2.81 -8.06 -10.31
C ALA A 13 3.24 -9.51 -10.54
N PRO A 14 4.26 -9.77 -11.38
CA PRO A 14 4.72 -11.13 -11.66
C PRO A 14 5.07 -11.94 -10.39
N SER A 15 5.60 -11.28 -9.37
CA SER A 15 5.91 -11.87 -8.05
C SER A 15 4.67 -12.38 -7.31
N HIS A 16 3.49 -11.78 -7.50
CA HIS A 16 2.22 -12.20 -6.88
C HIS A 16 1.52 -13.32 -7.66
N GLN A 17 1.84 -13.48 -8.95
CA GLN A 17 1.29 -14.53 -9.82
C GLN A 17 2.10 -15.82 -9.80
N THR A 18 3.36 -15.76 -9.38
CA THR A 18 4.27 -16.89 -9.42
C THR A 18 4.49 -17.42 -8.01
N ALA A 19 4.07 -18.66 -7.73
CA ALA A 19 4.51 -19.36 -6.53
C ALA A 19 6.02 -19.65 -6.64
N ARG A 20 6.86 -18.75 -6.11
CA ARG A 20 8.32 -18.90 -6.09
C ARG A 20 8.88 -18.50 -4.73
N SER A 21 9.89 -19.24 -4.28
CA SER A 21 10.77 -18.84 -3.19
C SER A 21 11.48 -17.54 -3.57
N VAL A 22 11.21 -16.47 -2.83
CA VAL A 22 11.65 -15.11 -3.15
C VAL A 22 13.18 -15.02 -3.08
N ASP A 23 13.83 -14.81 -4.24
CA ASP A 23 15.26 -14.53 -4.32
C ASP A 23 15.52 -13.01 -4.25
N LYS A 24 16.72 -12.63 -3.80
CA LYS A 24 17.05 -11.33 -3.19
C LYS A 24 17.04 -10.08 -4.09
N GLU A 25 16.67 -10.19 -5.38
CA GLU A 25 16.96 -9.14 -6.37
C GLU A 25 15.82 -8.16 -6.69
N GLU A 26 14.57 -8.41 -6.29
CA GLU A 26 13.46 -7.51 -6.66
C GLU A 26 13.27 -6.38 -5.64
N ARG A 27 14.13 -5.37 -5.72
CA ARG A 27 13.96 -4.13 -4.96
C ARG A 27 14.34 -2.90 -5.76
N LYS A 28 13.55 -2.54 -6.77
CA LYS A 28 13.52 -1.18 -7.31
C LYS A 28 12.09 -0.75 -7.65
N GLU A 29 11.83 0.50 -7.29
CA GLU A 29 10.66 1.33 -7.61
C GLU A 29 9.46 1.23 -6.65
N LYS A 30 9.39 2.18 -5.72
CA LYS A 30 8.16 2.60 -5.05
C LYS A 30 8.19 4.12 -4.88
N ASP A 31 7.28 4.81 -5.56
CA ASP A 31 7.09 6.25 -5.48
C ASP A 31 5.66 6.60 -5.03
N TYR A 32 5.11 5.89 -4.04
CA TYR A 32 3.87 6.28 -3.35
C TYR A 32 3.86 5.81 -1.90
N GLU A 33 4.55 6.59 -1.05
CA GLU A 33 4.34 6.75 0.41
C GLU A 33 5.34 7.80 0.96
N LYS A 34 5.61 8.85 0.17
CA LYS A 34 6.68 9.80 0.51
C LYS A 34 6.26 10.87 1.50
N ASP A 35 4.99 11.26 1.61
CA ASP A 35 4.67 12.50 2.33
C ASP A 35 4.68 12.36 3.87
N GLU A 36 4.19 11.25 4.45
CA GLU A 36 4.30 11.05 5.91
C GLU A 36 5.67 10.52 6.32
N ILE A 37 6.27 9.64 5.51
CA ILE A 37 7.60 9.06 5.80
C ILE A 37 8.73 10.06 5.53
N SER A 38 8.58 11.04 4.62
CA SER A 38 9.60 12.09 4.38
C SER A 38 9.81 13.00 5.58
N THR A 39 8.85 13.08 6.50
CA THR A 39 9.01 13.78 7.78
C THR A 39 10.11 13.11 8.62
N TRP A 40 10.28 11.80 8.47
CA TRP A 40 11.28 11.02 9.18
C TRP A 40 12.54 10.91 8.31
N GLN A 41 13.51 11.78 8.58
CA GLN A 41 14.78 11.89 7.86
C GLN A 41 15.69 10.66 8.05
N PHE A 42 15.28 9.49 7.56
CA PHE A 42 16.10 8.29 7.54
C PHE A 42 17.16 8.42 6.43
N VAL A 43 18.38 8.80 6.80
CA VAL A 43 19.50 8.94 5.85
C VAL A 43 20.42 7.72 5.93
N GLY A 44 20.60 7.03 4.81
CA GLY A 44 21.47 5.86 4.68
C GLY A 44 20.77 4.52 4.94
N ALA A 45 21.53 3.42 4.82
CA ALA A 45 21.01 2.05 4.89
C ALA A 45 21.68 1.22 6.00
N SER A 46 22.17 1.88 7.06
CA SER A 46 22.74 1.16 8.20
C SER A 46 21.66 0.34 8.90
N LYS A 47 22.04 -0.75 9.58
CA LYS A 47 21.10 -1.60 10.32
C LYS A 47 20.26 -0.81 11.32
N ALA A 48 20.88 0.13 12.03
CA ALA A 48 20.18 1.00 12.99
C ALA A 48 19.14 1.90 12.32
N VAL A 49 19.43 2.43 11.12
CA VAL A 49 18.47 3.25 10.35
C VAL A 49 17.30 2.40 9.87
N VAL A 50 17.57 1.18 9.39
CA VAL A 50 16.52 0.24 8.96
C VAL A 50 15.62 -0.18 10.12
N ASP A 51 16.21 -0.50 11.28
CA ASP A 51 15.45 -0.90 12.46
C ASP A 51 14.62 0.28 13.02
N GLY A 52 15.15 1.50 12.97
CA GLY A 52 14.41 2.72 13.29
C GLY A 52 13.24 2.99 12.34
N ALA A 53 13.44 2.81 11.03
CA ALA A 53 12.38 2.95 10.04
C ALA A 53 11.26 1.92 10.23
N LYS A 54 11.61 0.66 10.53
CA LYS A 54 10.62 -0.38 10.85
C LYS A 54 9.80 -0.03 12.09
N ALA A 55 10.45 0.49 13.14
CA ALA A 55 9.75 0.87 14.37
C ALA A 55 8.74 1.99 14.11
N VAL A 56 9.11 3.01 13.33
CA VAL A 56 8.19 4.08 12.95
C VAL A 56 7.03 3.56 12.10
N LEU A 57 7.28 2.68 11.13
CA LEU A 57 6.21 2.09 10.32
C LEU A 57 5.20 1.31 11.16
N VAL A 58 5.68 0.51 12.12
CA VAL A 58 4.80 -0.23 13.04
C VAL A 58 3.98 0.73 13.90
N GLN A 59 4.62 1.76 14.48
CA GLN A 59 3.92 2.74 15.30
C GLN A 59 2.85 3.49 14.49
N THR A 60 3.19 3.99 13.29
CA THR A 60 2.23 4.67 12.41
C THR A 60 1.06 3.77 12.04
N TRP A 61 1.31 2.48 11.80
CA TRP A 61 0.24 1.51 11.53
C TRP A 61 -0.67 1.28 12.76
N GLU A 62 -0.08 1.11 13.94
CA GLU A 62 -0.83 0.89 15.19
C GLU A 62 -1.66 2.12 15.61
N ASP A 63 -1.15 3.33 15.34
CA ASP A 63 -1.83 4.58 15.65
C ASP A 63 -2.90 4.97 14.61
N LEU A 64 -2.95 4.28 13.46
CA LEU A 64 -3.87 4.61 12.38
C LEU A 64 -5.32 4.33 12.81
N PRO A 65 -6.22 5.33 12.83
CA PRO A 65 -7.59 5.10 13.27
C PRO A 65 -8.32 4.14 12.33
N GLN A 66 -9.06 3.18 12.89
CA GLN A 66 -9.86 2.22 12.11
C GLN A 66 -10.81 2.93 11.12
N ALA A 67 -11.37 4.08 11.49
CA ALA A 67 -12.22 4.88 10.62
C ALA A 67 -11.53 5.34 9.32
N VAL A 68 -10.21 5.58 9.36
CA VAL A 68 -9.43 5.92 8.17
C VAL A 68 -9.29 4.69 7.27
N ILE A 69 -9.00 3.52 7.86
CA ILE A 69 -8.92 2.25 7.13
C ILE A 69 -10.26 1.95 6.46
N ASP A 70 -11.35 2.03 7.22
CA ASP A 70 -12.71 1.76 6.74
C ASP A 70 -13.10 2.74 5.62
N ASN A 71 -12.82 4.03 5.77
CA ASN A 71 -13.08 5.03 4.74
C ASN A 71 -12.33 4.71 3.43
N LYS A 72 -11.05 4.32 3.52
CA LYS A 72 -10.26 3.93 2.35
C LYS A 72 -10.83 2.68 1.69
N CYS A 73 -11.21 1.66 2.45
CA CYS A 73 -11.87 0.45 1.93
C CYS A 73 -13.22 0.76 1.27
N GLN A 74 -14.04 1.60 1.89
CA GLN A 74 -15.35 1.99 1.35
C GLN A 74 -15.22 2.84 0.08
N SER A 75 -14.21 3.71 -0.01
CA SER A 75 -13.93 4.55 -1.19
C SER A 75 -13.63 3.75 -2.45
N PHE A 76 -13.40 2.43 -2.35
CA PHE A 76 -13.18 1.54 -3.48
C PHE A 76 -14.32 1.62 -4.51
N HIS A 77 -15.57 1.64 -4.06
CA HIS A 77 -16.73 1.72 -4.96
C HIS A 77 -16.76 3.05 -5.72
N GLU A 78 -16.44 4.16 -5.05
CA GLU A 78 -16.38 5.49 -5.66
C GLU A 78 -15.24 5.61 -6.68
N LYS A 79 -14.09 4.98 -6.40
CA LYS A 79 -12.96 4.95 -7.34
C LYS A 79 -13.29 4.11 -8.57
N LEU A 80 -13.91 2.95 -8.39
CA LEU A 80 -14.38 2.12 -9.51
C LEU A 80 -15.41 2.85 -10.37
N GLN A 81 -16.38 3.54 -9.75
CA GLN A 81 -17.35 4.36 -10.48
C GLN A 81 -16.67 5.44 -11.32
N ARG A 82 -15.65 6.12 -10.79
CA ARG A 82 -14.86 7.08 -11.56
C ARG A 82 -14.14 6.44 -12.74
N VAL A 83 -13.50 5.28 -12.55
CA VAL A 83 -12.86 4.52 -13.63
C VAL A 83 -13.87 4.18 -14.74
N ILE A 84 -15.09 3.75 -14.37
CA ILE A 84 -16.15 3.45 -15.34
C ILE A 84 -16.57 4.71 -16.11
N ILE A 85 -16.82 5.82 -15.41
CA ILE A 85 -17.23 7.10 -16.01
C ILE A 85 -16.17 7.62 -17.00
N HIS A 86 -14.89 7.45 -16.67
CA HIS A 86 -13.78 7.93 -17.49
C HIS A 86 -13.21 6.88 -18.45
N GLY A 87 -13.92 5.75 -18.65
CA GLY A 87 -13.54 4.72 -19.62
C GLY A 87 -12.16 4.10 -19.36
N GLY A 88 -11.74 4.00 -18.09
CA GLY A 88 -10.42 3.49 -17.73
C GLY A 88 -9.29 4.51 -17.76
N ASN A 89 -9.56 5.78 -18.08
CA ASN A 89 -8.52 6.80 -18.20
C ASN A 89 -8.23 7.48 -16.84
N ASN A 90 -6.95 7.73 -16.56
CA ASN A 90 -6.46 8.30 -15.29
C ASN A 90 -6.48 9.84 -15.28
N ASN A 91 -7.27 10.50 -16.13
CA ASN A 91 -7.41 11.95 -16.15
C ASN A 91 -8.27 12.43 -14.97
N PHE A 92 -7.70 12.36 -13.77
CA PHE A 92 -8.27 12.93 -12.54
C PHE A 92 -8.25 14.46 -12.52
N ASN A 93 -7.60 15.06 -13.51
CA ASN A 93 -7.60 16.50 -13.77
C ASN A 93 -8.12 16.68 -15.20
N GLY A 94 -9.19 17.47 -15.36
CA GLY A 94 -9.58 17.99 -16.66
C GLY A 94 -8.47 18.83 -17.28
#